data_AF-A0A496QCE0-F1
#
_entry.id   AF-A0A496QCE0-F1
#
_cell.length_a   1.000
_cell.length_b   1.000
_cell.length_c   1.000
_cell.angle_alpha   90.00
_cell.angle_beta   90.00
_cell.angle_gamma   90.00
#
_symmetry.space_group_name_H-M   'P 1'
#
loop_
_entity.id
_entity.type
_entity.pdbx_description
1 polymer ?
#
loop_
_entity_poly.entity_id
_entity_poly.type
_entity_poly.pdbx_seq_one_letter_code
_entity_poly.pdbx_strand_id
1 'polypeptide(L)'
;MKIITRLIIISVVAIILASCGIIPVLQLAIPLDPVGVKIPDPWGNDLEILVSVDRLPISVPILNPVDTAMPVKLRMVIKDYSGDLNPDNLLLFEDGKAQGFALLKETEARIGADIVFLVDVTGSMGTEIAGVKNSMTEFLNDLAAAGIDVKVGIVPYGDYVPADPDTTDNIGFDPPYLGLVDPTTAASYTQELAVGYGADGPENAYGAIMFAWNNMAWRPGSQRIFIMLTDAFSHYTGDQPVTIPWPSPPTNDFEPKYTKTDVLSAILGYATFHIIASTGTYYSIGDTDFTHPGDPREIADFTGGLIIYQNPSGEPDLSGIGITEYILSSWLVFFETKSYDDPHNLDLYIELPDTTQGQKHLVGVTY
;
A
#
# COMPACT_ATOMS: atom_id res chain seq x y z
N MET A 1 -47.94 37.77 -19.87
CA MET A 1 -48.35 36.37 -19.69
C MET A 1 -47.50 35.52 -20.64
N LYS A 2 -46.63 34.65 -20.07
CA LYS A 2 -45.67 33.71 -20.71
C LYS A 2 -44.50 34.40 -21.44
N ILE A 3 -43.24 34.49 -20.99
CA ILE A 3 -42.34 33.61 -20.19
C ILE A 3 -42.31 32.16 -20.69
N ILE A 4 -41.09 31.66 -20.83
CA ILE A 4 -40.65 30.28 -21.08
C ILE A 4 -40.64 29.89 -22.56
N THR A 5 -39.45 29.86 -23.16
CA THR A 5 -38.87 28.68 -23.85
C THR A 5 -37.53 29.09 -24.47
N ARG A 6 -36.43 28.88 -23.74
CA ARG A 6 -35.04 28.70 -24.24
C ARG A 6 -34.12 28.52 -23.04
N LEU A 7 -34.27 27.40 -22.34
CA LEU A 7 -33.38 26.99 -21.25
C LEU A 7 -33.54 25.48 -21.01
N ILE A 8 -33.33 24.67 -22.04
CA ILE A 8 -33.22 23.20 -21.92
C ILE A 8 -32.19 22.70 -22.93
N ILE A 9 -30.92 23.13 -22.83
CA ILE A 9 -29.74 22.39 -23.35
C ILE A 9 -28.51 22.72 -22.47
N ILE A 10 -28.65 22.70 -21.14
CA ILE A 10 -27.49 22.74 -20.22
C ILE A 10 -27.56 21.61 -19.17
N SER A 11 -28.71 20.94 -19.00
CA SER A 11 -28.91 19.97 -17.92
C SER A 11 -28.78 18.48 -18.29
N VAL A 12 -28.26 18.14 -19.47
CA VAL A 12 -28.03 16.72 -19.87
C VAL A 12 -26.55 16.37 -20.05
N VAL A 13 -25.66 17.36 -20.18
CA VAL A 13 -24.21 17.12 -20.27
C VAL A 13 -23.55 16.99 -18.87
N ALA A 14 -24.17 17.53 -17.82
CA ALA A 14 -23.65 17.42 -16.45
C ALA A 14 -23.95 16.08 -15.74
N ILE A 15 -24.82 15.23 -16.30
CA ILE A 15 -25.26 13.98 -15.63
C ILE A 15 -24.58 12.73 -16.21
N ILE A 16 -23.89 12.82 -17.35
CA ILE A 16 -23.24 11.65 -17.97
C ILE A 16 -21.75 11.51 -17.58
N LEU A 17 -21.13 12.53 -16.98
CA LEU A 17 -19.73 12.44 -16.53
C LEU A 17 -19.54 11.87 -15.13
N ALA A 18 -20.61 11.56 -14.40
CA ALA A 18 -20.54 10.93 -13.08
C ALA A 18 -20.43 9.39 -13.13
N SER A 19 -20.44 8.76 -14.32
CA SER A 19 -20.36 7.29 -14.46
C SER A 19 -18.99 6.78 -14.92
N CYS A 20 -18.02 7.67 -15.14
CA CYS A 20 -16.61 7.30 -15.16
C CYS A 20 -16.02 7.86 -13.88
N GLY A 21 -15.29 7.06 -13.12
CA GLY A 21 -14.57 7.46 -11.89
C GLY A 21 -13.43 8.45 -12.16
N ILE A 22 -13.72 9.51 -12.90
CA ILE A 22 -12.88 10.69 -13.02
C ILE A 22 -13.17 11.46 -11.75
N ILE A 23 -12.28 11.29 -10.76
CA ILE A 23 -12.08 12.24 -9.67
C ILE A 23 -12.28 13.63 -10.29
N PRO A 24 -13.14 14.52 -9.75
CA PRO A 24 -13.16 15.89 -10.24
C PRO A 24 -11.73 16.36 -10.14
N VAL A 25 -11.06 16.48 -11.29
CA VAL A 25 -9.68 16.94 -11.36
C VAL A 25 -9.78 18.34 -10.80
N LEU A 26 -9.49 18.48 -9.51
CA LEU A 26 -8.95 19.71 -9.02
C LEU A 26 -7.78 19.91 -9.98
N GLN A 27 -7.87 20.90 -10.87
CA GLN A 27 -6.68 21.37 -11.58
C GLN A 27 -5.80 21.93 -10.48
N LEU A 28 -5.06 21.02 -9.84
CA LEU A 28 -4.11 21.35 -8.81
C LEU A 28 -2.97 22.01 -9.56
N ALA A 29 -2.94 23.34 -9.53
CA ALA A 29 -1.91 24.11 -10.18
C ALA A 29 -0.60 23.88 -9.40
N ILE A 30 0.30 23.08 -9.97
CA ILE A 30 1.64 22.89 -9.44
C ILE A 30 2.37 24.24 -9.61
N PRO A 31 2.92 24.84 -8.54
CA PRO A 31 3.65 26.08 -8.64
C PRO A 31 4.98 25.87 -9.39
N LEU A 32 5.55 26.94 -9.93
CA LEU A 32 6.89 26.89 -10.52
C LEU A 32 7.94 26.53 -9.47
N ASP A 33 9.02 25.91 -9.92
CA ASP A 33 10.17 25.61 -9.08
C ASP A 33 10.72 26.86 -8.38
N PRO A 34 10.96 26.78 -7.07
CA PRO A 34 11.48 27.93 -6.34
C PRO A 34 12.95 28.17 -6.73
N VAL A 35 13.29 29.45 -6.88
CA VAL A 35 14.64 29.87 -7.29
C VAL A 35 15.53 30.08 -6.06
N GLY A 36 16.72 29.49 -6.05
CA GLY A 36 17.74 29.74 -5.03
C GLY A 36 17.55 29.00 -3.71
N VAL A 37 16.53 28.15 -3.60
CA VAL A 37 16.37 27.20 -2.50
C VAL A 37 17.47 26.14 -2.60
N LYS A 38 18.14 25.89 -1.48
CA LYS A 38 19.23 24.91 -1.37
C LYS A 38 18.79 23.79 -0.44
N ILE A 39 19.35 22.62 -0.67
CA ILE A 39 19.23 21.48 0.25
C ILE A 39 19.68 21.95 1.65
N PRO A 40 18.85 21.77 2.69
CA PRO A 40 19.24 22.08 4.05
C PRO A 40 20.40 21.21 4.52
N ASP A 41 21.37 21.83 5.18
CA ASP A 41 22.48 21.15 5.86
C ASP A 41 22.95 22.02 7.04
N PRO A 42 22.73 21.62 8.30
CA PRO A 42 22.15 20.36 8.78
C PRO A 42 20.60 20.32 8.76
N TRP A 43 20.03 19.12 8.90
CA TRP A 43 18.58 18.87 9.10
C TRP A 43 18.31 17.70 10.05
N GLY A 44 17.19 17.71 10.76
CA GLY A 44 16.78 16.65 11.69
C GLY A 44 16.21 15.39 11.01
N ASN A 45 16.23 14.27 11.73
CA ASN A 45 15.70 12.98 11.27
C ASN A 45 14.84 12.32 12.36
N ASP A 46 14.11 13.13 13.11
CA ASP A 46 13.31 12.71 14.26
C ASP A 46 11.96 12.10 13.83
N LEU A 47 11.51 12.42 12.62
CA LEU A 47 10.28 11.86 12.04
C LEU A 47 10.56 10.69 11.11
N GLU A 48 9.79 9.62 11.27
CA GLU A 48 9.75 8.51 10.32
C GLU A 48 8.78 8.86 9.18
N ILE A 49 9.32 9.06 7.98
CA ILE A 49 8.55 9.45 6.79
C ILE A 49 8.55 8.29 5.80
N LEU A 50 7.35 7.88 5.42
CA LEU A 50 7.08 6.86 4.41
C LEU A 50 6.65 7.55 3.13
N VAL A 51 7.30 7.20 2.02
CA VAL A 51 7.01 7.82 0.71
C VAL A 51 6.95 6.74 -0.34
N SER A 52 5.92 6.78 -1.17
CA SER A 52 5.82 6.01 -2.40
C SER A 52 5.56 6.90 -3.60
N VAL A 53 6.14 6.51 -4.72
CA VAL A 53 5.97 7.17 -6.02
C VAL A 53 4.81 6.48 -6.73
N ASP A 54 3.73 7.20 -7.03
CA ASP A 54 2.59 6.66 -7.76
C ASP A 54 2.94 6.61 -9.26
N ARG A 55 3.17 5.40 -9.77
CA ARG A 55 3.42 5.18 -11.20
C ARG A 55 2.08 5.19 -11.89
N LEU A 56 1.68 6.32 -12.47
CA LEU A 56 0.43 6.37 -13.22
C LEU A 56 0.47 5.32 -14.35
N PRO A 57 -0.60 4.54 -14.58
CA PRO A 57 -0.59 3.53 -15.63
C PRO A 57 -0.30 4.19 -16.98
N ILE A 58 0.80 3.78 -17.63
CA ILE A 58 1.31 4.28 -18.91
C ILE A 58 0.17 4.32 -19.94
N SER A 59 -0.49 5.45 -20.01
CA SER A 59 -1.59 5.73 -20.95
C SER A 59 -1.70 7.22 -21.22
N VAL A 60 -0.56 7.93 -21.20
CA VAL A 60 -0.42 9.13 -22.02
C VAL A 60 0.30 8.69 -23.29
N PRO A 61 -0.41 8.56 -24.43
CA PRO A 61 0.21 8.14 -25.67
C PRO A 61 1.28 9.13 -26.09
N ILE A 62 2.31 8.56 -26.72
CA ILE A 62 3.42 9.16 -27.46
C ILE A 62 2.95 10.38 -28.27
N LEU A 63 2.89 11.51 -27.60
CA LEU A 63 3.15 12.81 -28.17
C LEU A 63 4.20 13.37 -27.23
N ASN A 64 5.38 13.57 -27.79
CA ASN A 64 6.46 14.30 -27.18
C ASN A 64 6.29 15.75 -27.65
N PRO A 65 5.42 16.59 -27.05
CA PRO A 65 5.63 18.02 -27.14
C PRO A 65 6.76 18.34 -26.17
N VAL A 66 7.74 19.08 -26.68
CA VAL A 66 8.99 19.46 -26.02
C VAL A 66 8.79 20.36 -24.77
N ASP A 67 7.60 20.38 -24.16
CA ASP A 67 7.23 21.29 -23.06
C ASP A 67 5.94 20.89 -22.29
N THR A 68 5.53 19.61 -22.27
CA THR A 68 4.44 19.21 -21.36
C THR A 68 4.96 18.91 -19.98
N ALA A 69 4.45 19.64 -18.98
CA ALA A 69 4.49 19.28 -17.57
C ALA A 69 4.31 17.76 -17.39
N MET A 70 5.29 17.11 -16.76
CA MET A 70 5.28 15.67 -16.46
C MET A 70 4.94 15.52 -14.97
N PRO A 71 3.66 15.52 -14.58
CA PRO A 71 3.30 15.45 -13.17
C PRO A 71 3.71 14.10 -12.58
N VAL A 72 4.38 14.14 -11.45
CA VAL A 72 4.65 13.01 -10.58
C VAL A 72 3.76 13.16 -9.35
N LYS A 73 3.18 12.05 -8.90
CA LYS A 73 2.43 11.99 -7.65
C LYS A 73 3.21 11.16 -6.64
N LEU A 74 3.53 11.76 -5.50
CA LEU A 74 4.02 11.03 -4.33
C LEU A 74 2.89 10.87 -3.34
N ARG A 75 2.86 9.73 -2.68
CA ARG A 75 2.12 9.51 -1.45
C ARG A 75 3.12 9.60 -0.30
N MET A 76 2.82 10.44 0.67
CA MET A 76 3.65 10.67 1.84
C MET A 76 2.83 10.41 3.11
N VAL A 77 3.41 9.68 4.04
CA VAL A 77 2.87 9.50 5.39
C VAL A 77 3.97 9.83 6.40
N ILE A 78 3.59 10.57 7.44
CA ILE A 78 4.44 10.83 8.60
C ILE A 78 3.90 9.96 9.72
N LYS A 79 4.71 9.04 10.21
CA LYS A 79 4.29 8.11 11.25
C LYS A 79 3.87 8.88 12.51
N ASP A 80 2.76 8.45 13.12
CA ASP A 80 2.20 9.01 14.35
C ASP A 80 1.79 10.50 14.27
N TYR A 81 1.54 11.02 13.06
CA TYR A 81 1.12 12.41 12.86
C TYR A 81 -0.15 12.53 11.99
N SER A 82 -1.24 13.06 12.57
CA SER A 82 -2.53 13.36 11.90
C SER A 82 -2.80 14.83 11.63
N GLY A 83 -1.89 15.71 12.05
CA GLY A 83 -2.07 17.15 11.99
C GLY A 83 -2.23 17.66 10.56
N ASP A 84 -2.40 18.97 10.42
CA ASP A 84 -2.45 19.59 9.10
C ASP A 84 -1.07 20.05 8.67
N LEU A 85 -0.68 19.69 7.45
CA LEU A 85 0.49 20.21 6.77
C LEU A 85 0.07 21.25 5.73
N ASN A 86 0.85 22.30 5.61
CA ASN A 86 0.78 23.22 4.49
C ASN A 86 2.09 23.17 3.67
N PRO A 87 2.12 23.73 2.45
CA PRO A 87 3.31 23.66 1.60
C PRO A 87 4.60 24.25 2.22
N ASP A 88 4.52 25.15 3.20
CA ASP A 88 5.72 25.70 3.85
C ASP A 88 6.40 24.69 4.80
N ASN A 89 5.70 23.59 5.15
CA ASN A 89 6.25 22.52 5.99
C ASN A 89 7.13 21.52 5.23
N LEU A 90 7.15 21.57 3.89
CA LEU A 90 7.83 20.57 3.05
C LEU A 90 8.77 21.25 2.05
N LEU A 91 9.98 20.73 1.94
CA LEU A 91 10.86 20.97 0.80
C LEU A 91 11.00 19.68 0.01
N LEU A 92 10.90 19.77 -1.31
CA LEU A 92 11.10 18.67 -2.23
C LEU A 92 12.23 19.02 -3.20
N PHE A 93 13.16 18.08 -3.37
CA PHE A 93 14.22 18.17 -4.37
C PHE A 93 14.18 16.93 -5.26
N GLU A 94 14.39 17.15 -6.56
CA GLU A 94 14.69 16.11 -7.55
C GLU A 94 16.09 16.38 -8.09
N ASP A 95 16.99 15.40 -7.96
CA ASP A 95 18.40 15.49 -8.37
C ASP A 95 19.10 16.75 -7.81
N GLY A 96 18.77 17.08 -6.56
CA GLY A 96 19.28 18.23 -5.83
C GLY A 96 18.75 19.60 -6.30
N LYS A 97 17.77 19.63 -7.21
CA LYS A 97 17.06 20.84 -7.62
C LYS A 97 15.72 20.93 -6.90
N ALA A 98 15.48 22.07 -6.25
CA ALA A 98 14.21 22.32 -5.58
C ALA A 98 13.03 22.32 -6.56
N GLN A 99 11.95 21.67 -6.16
CA GLN A 99 10.74 21.48 -6.96
C GLN A 99 9.59 22.31 -6.40
N GLY A 100 8.82 22.91 -7.30
CA GLY A 100 7.50 23.42 -6.96
C GLY A 100 6.54 22.24 -6.85
N PHE A 101 5.73 22.21 -5.80
CA PHE A 101 4.76 21.14 -5.60
C PHE A 101 3.43 21.66 -5.08
N ALA A 102 2.39 20.87 -5.30
CA ALA A 102 1.11 21.04 -4.65
C ALA A 102 0.87 19.90 -3.66
N LEU A 103 0.35 20.24 -2.49
CA LEU A 103 0.12 19.34 -1.38
C LEU A 103 -1.38 19.22 -1.11
N LEU A 104 -1.88 17.99 -0.99
CA LEU A 104 -3.26 17.70 -0.64
C LEU A 104 -3.32 16.65 0.46
N LYS A 105 -4.21 16.82 1.44
CA LYS A 105 -4.56 15.73 2.35
C LYS A 105 -5.54 14.81 1.61
N GLU A 106 -5.29 13.51 1.63
CA GLU A 106 -6.00 12.61 0.72
C GLU A 106 -7.49 12.46 1.04
N THR A 107 -7.85 12.58 2.32
CA THR A 107 -9.24 12.63 2.77
C THR A 107 -10.03 13.78 2.14
N GLU A 108 -9.36 14.86 1.72
CA GLU A 108 -9.98 15.99 1.01
C GLU A 108 -10.21 15.68 -0.48
N ALA A 109 -9.39 14.81 -1.07
CA ALA A 109 -9.48 14.40 -2.47
C ALA A 109 -10.59 13.36 -2.73
N ARG A 110 -11.27 12.86 -1.68
CA ARG A 110 -12.34 11.84 -1.74
C ARG A 110 -11.91 10.55 -2.44
N ILE A 111 -10.71 10.09 -2.14
CA ILE A 111 -10.17 8.83 -2.68
C ILE A 111 -10.67 7.69 -1.79
N GLY A 112 -11.44 6.75 -2.36
CA GLY A 112 -11.84 5.53 -1.64
C GLY A 112 -10.66 4.60 -1.42
N ALA A 113 -10.74 3.66 -0.47
CA ALA A 113 -9.65 2.70 -0.19
C ALA A 113 -10.10 1.27 -0.52
N ASP A 114 -9.32 0.56 -1.31
CA ASP A 114 -9.44 -0.88 -1.55
C ASP A 114 -8.37 -1.59 -0.74
N ILE A 115 -8.82 -2.34 0.26
CA ILE A 115 -7.95 -3.01 1.22
C ILE A 115 -8.08 -4.51 1.02
N VAL A 116 -6.97 -5.20 0.81
CA VAL A 116 -6.94 -6.65 0.70
C VAL A 116 -6.12 -7.23 1.83
N PHE A 117 -6.76 -8.04 2.65
CA PHE A 117 -6.10 -8.82 3.69
C PHE A 117 -5.55 -10.11 3.09
N LEU A 118 -4.25 -10.31 3.23
CA LEU A 118 -3.56 -11.56 2.90
C LEU A 118 -3.30 -12.28 4.21
N VAL A 119 -4.04 -13.34 4.48
CA VAL A 119 -4.05 -13.99 5.79
C VAL A 119 -3.38 -15.34 5.67
N ASP A 120 -2.22 -15.47 6.29
CA ASP A 120 -1.58 -16.76 6.53
C ASP A 120 -2.49 -17.59 7.44
N VAL A 121 -2.95 -18.73 6.93
CA VAL A 121 -3.88 -19.63 7.61
C VAL A 121 -3.19 -20.92 8.07
N THR A 122 -1.88 -20.92 8.25
CA THR A 122 -1.15 -22.11 8.68
C THR A 122 -1.24 -22.34 10.19
N GLY A 123 -0.88 -23.54 10.62
CA GLY A 123 -1.04 -23.97 12.02
C GLY A 123 -0.28 -23.11 13.03
N SER A 124 0.84 -22.49 12.63
CA SER A 124 1.63 -21.60 13.48
C SER A 124 0.86 -20.33 13.85
N MET A 125 0.00 -19.85 12.95
CA MET A 125 -0.85 -18.65 13.13
C MET A 125 -2.08 -18.86 14.02
N GLY A 126 -2.20 -20.01 14.69
CA GLY A 126 -3.43 -20.41 15.40
C GLY A 126 -3.87 -19.49 16.53
N THR A 127 -2.94 -18.86 17.26
CA THR A 127 -3.30 -17.88 18.30
C THR A 127 -3.67 -16.55 17.67
N GLU A 128 -2.93 -16.14 16.66
CA GLU A 128 -3.00 -14.85 16.02
C GLU A 128 -4.29 -14.71 15.20
N ILE A 129 -4.72 -15.74 14.47
CA ILE A 129 -5.96 -15.70 13.68
C ILE A 129 -7.19 -15.39 14.56
N ALA A 130 -7.20 -15.86 15.81
CA ALA A 130 -8.31 -15.56 16.72
C ALA A 130 -8.44 -14.05 16.99
N GLY A 131 -7.32 -13.34 17.16
CA GLY A 131 -7.29 -11.90 17.40
C GLY A 131 -7.46 -11.08 16.14
N VAL A 132 -6.87 -11.54 15.04
CA VAL A 132 -7.02 -10.93 13.71
C VAL A 132 -8.49 -10.83 13.32
N LYS A 133 -9.31 -11.85 13.61
CA LYS A 133 -10.75 -11.81 13.35
C LYS A 133 -11.47 -10.63 13.97
N ASN A 134 -11.24 -10.44 15.27
CA ASN A 134 -11.88 -9.36 16.02
C ASN A 134 -11.34 -8.02 15.55
N SER A 135 -10.03 -7.94 15.37
CA SER A 135 -9.39 -6.68 15.07
C SER A 135 -9.60 -6.21 13.62
N MET A 136 -9.71 -7.12 12.65
CA MET A 136 -10.18 -6.78 11.30
C MET A 136 -11.60 -6.23 11.33
N THR A 137 -12.47 -6.81 12.16
CA THR A 137 -13.85 -6.31 12.29
C THR A 137 -13.87 -4.89 12.85
N GLU A 138 -13.09 -4.61 13.90
CA GLU A 138 -12.96 -3.29 14.51
C GLU A 138 -12.36 -2.26 13.54
N PHE A 139 -11.23 -2.60 12.91
CA PHE A 139 -10.58 -1.76 11.90
C PHE A 139 -11.54 -1.35 10.76
N LEU A 140 -12.31 -2.31 10.25
CA LEU A 140 -13.29 -2.07 9.21
C LEU A 140 -14.43 -1.15 9.66
N ASN A 141 -14.85 -1.25 10.92
CA ASN A 141 -15.83 -0.36 11.52
C ASN A 141 -15.28 1.06 11.71
N ASP A 142 -14.01 1.20 12.09
CA ASP A 142 -13.35 2.50 12.28
C ASP A 142 -13.23 3.26 10.96
N LEU A 143 -12.85 2.57 9.88
CA LEU A 143 -12.79 3.17 8.55
C LEU A 143 -14.18 3.64 8.06
N ALA A 144 -15.22 2.83 8.31
CA ALA A 144 -16.59 3.20 8.01
C ALA A 144 -17.06 4.40 8.85
N ALA A 145 -16.70 4.45 10.14
CA ALA A 145 -17.02 5.56 11.03
C ALA A 145 -16.30 6.86 10.64
N ALA A 146 -15.09 6.76 10.11
CA ALA A 146 -14.32 7.87 9.56
C ALA A 146 -14.86 8.38 8.20
N GLY A 147 -15.88 7.72 7.63
CA GLY A 147 -16.53 8.12 6.38
C GLY A 147 -15.71 7.81 5.13
N ILE A 148 -14.73 6.91 5.23
CA ILE A 148 -13.92 6.48 4.09
C ILE A 148 -14.73 5.47 3.26
N ASP A 149 -14.76 5.66 1.94
CA ASP A 149 -15.37 4.70 1.02
C ASP A 149 -14.46 3.47 0.84
N VAL A 150 -14.65 2.46 1.69
CA VAL A 150 -13.80 1.27 1.74
C VAL A 150 -14.46 0.04 1.09
N LYS A 151 -13.66 -0.69 0.30
CA LYS A 151 -13.96 -2.04 -0.15
C LYS A 151 -12.86 -2.99 0.29
N VAL A 152 -13.26 -4.22 0.62
CA VAL A 152 -12.40 -5.16 1.33
C VAL A 152 -12.35 -6.50 0.61
N GLY A 153 -11.13 -6.98 0.35
CA GLY A 153 -10.84 -8.33 -0.11
C GLY A 153 -10.14 -9.13 0.98
N ILE A 154 -10.28 -10.46 0.95
CA ILE A 154 -9.61 -11.37 1.88
C ILE A 154 -9.13 -12.58 1.10
N VAL A 155 -7.83 -12.86 1.18
CA VAL A 155 -7.17 -14.03 0.56
C VAL A 155 -6.51 -14.84 1.66
N PRO A 156 -7.13 -15.95 2.10
CA PRO A 156 -6.47 -16.93 2.95
C PRO A 156 -5.44 -17.72 2.14
N TYR A 157 -4.25 -17.95 2.70
CA TYR A 157 -3.19 -18.72 2.05
C TYR A 157 -2.35 -19.54 3.05
N GLY A 158 -1.80 -20.65 2.56
CA GLY A 158 -0.65 -21.36 3.14
C GLY A 158 0.40 -21.52 2.06
N ASP A 159 0.78 -22.76 1.76
CA ASP A 159 1.58 -23.09 0.57
C ASP A 159 0.77 -22.86 -0.72
N TYR A 160 -0.56 -23.00 -0.63
CA TYR A 160 -1.46 -22.80 -1.75
C TYR A 160 -2.27 -21.51 -1.60
N VAL A 161 -2.60 -20.93 -2.75
CA VAL A 161 -3.27 -19.61 -2.84
C VAL A 161 -4.42 -19.66 -3.86
N PRO A 162 -5.68 -19.43 -3.41
CA PRO A 162 -6.10 -19.45 -2.00
C PRO A 162 -5.85 -20.83 -1.37
N ALA A 163 -5.88 -20.90 -0.04
CA ALA A 163 -5.71 -22.17 0.67
C ALA A 163 -6.72 -23.23 0.18
N ASP A 164 -6.24 -24.45 -0.05
CA ASP A 164 -6.99 -25.52 -0.72
C ASP A 164 -7.03 -26.81 0.12
N PRO A 165 -8.22 -27.35 0.44
CA PRO A 165 -8.36 -28.50 1.33
C PRO A 165 -7.87 -29.82 0.69
N ASP A 166 -7.71 -29.86 -0.63
CA ASP A 166 -7.19 -31.01 -1.38
C ASP A 166 -5.66 -30.98 -1.53
N THR A 167 -5.00 -30.02 -0.87
CA THR A 167 -3.54 -29.86 -0.84
C THR A 167 -2.97 -30.13 0.55
N THR A 168 -1.69 -29.86 0.74
CA THR A 168 -1.03 -29.99 2.05
C THR A 168 -1.48 -28.93 3.04
N ASP A 169 -2.10 -27.84 2.60
CA ASP A 169 -2.79 -26.88 3.47
C ASP A 169 -3.90 -27.58 4.27
N ASN A 170 -4.60 -28.54 3.66
CA ASN A 170 -5.70 -29.32 4.25
C ASN A 170 -6.77 -28.42 4.94
N ILE A 171 -6.96 -27.22 4.40
CA ILE A 171 -7.98 -26.25 4.81
C ILE A 171 -8.46 -25.49 3.57
N GLY A 172 -9.74 -25.09 3.59
CA GLY A 172 -10.36 -24.33 2.51
C GLY A 172 -11.57 -23.54 2.98
N PHE A 173 -11.99 -22.59 2.17
CA PHE A 173 -13.09 -21.67 2.48
C PHE A 173 -14.08 -21.61 1.32
N ASP A 174 -15.34 -21.23 1.59
CA ASP A 174 -16.38 -21.04 0.57
C ASP A 174 -17.05 -19.67 0.72
N PRO A 175 -16.77 -18.70 -0.18
CA PRO A 175 -15.89 -18.82 -1.34
C PRO A 175 -14.40 -18.99 -0.93
N PRO A 176 -13.52 -19.48 -1.81
CA PRO A 176 -12.10 -19.67 -1.49
C PRO A 176 -11.35 -18.36 -1.19
N TYR A 177 -11.88 -17.24 -1.66
CA TYR A 177 -11.44 -15.89 -1.29
C TYR A 177 -12.62 -14.93 -1.44
N LEU A 178 -12.51 -13.76 -0.81
CA LEU A 178 -13.50 -12.70 -0.90
C LEU A 178 -12.96 -11.53 -1.72
N GLY A 179 -13.72 -11.09 -2.74
CA GLY A 179 -13.32 -9.99 -3.62
C GLY A 179 -14.02 -8.68 -3.29
N LEU A 180 -13.25 -7.63 -2.97
CA LEU A 180 -13.66 -6.21 -2.77
C LEU A 180 -15.16 -5.97 -2.51
N VAL A 181 -15.65 -6.46 -1.37
CA VAL A 181 -17.02 -6.28 -0.89
C VAL A 181 -17.12 -5.15 0.13
N ASP A 182 -18.34 -4.86 0.61
CA ASP A 182 -18.51 -3.93 1.72
C ASP A 182 -17.91 -4.48 3.04
N PRO A 183 -17.55 -3.60 3.98
CA PRO A 183 -16.92 -3.99 5.25
C PRO A 183 -17.72 -4.99 6.10
N THR A 184 -19.06 -5.00 6.04
CA THR A 184 -19.88 -5.91 6.86
C THR A 184 -19.80 -7.35 6.32
N THR A 185 -19.85 -7.49 5.00
CA THR A 185 -19.66 -8.78 4.33
C THR A 185 -18.25 -9.33 4.60
N ALA A 186 -17.23 -8.47 4.51
CA ALA A 186 -15.86 -8.87 4.80
C ALA A 186 -15.65 -9.29 6.26
N ALA A 187 -16.16 -8.53 7.23
CA ALA A 187 -16.11 -8.90 8.64
C ALA A 187 -16.74 -10.28 8.91
N SER A 188 -17.83 -10.60 8.20
CA SER A 188 -18.50 -11.91 8.33
C SER A 188 -17.60 -13.05 7.81
N TYR A 189 -16.98 -12.88 6.64
CA TYR A 189 -16.05 -13.86 6.08
C TYR A 189 -14.82 -14.07 6.96
N THR A 190 -14.27 -13.00 7.56
CA THR A 190 -13.12 -13.14 8.47
C THR A 190 -13.41 -14.12 9.61
N GLN A 191 -14.64 -14.11 10.15
CA GLN A 191 -15.03 -15.02 11.23
C GLN A 191 -14.97 -16.51 10.83
N GLU A 192 -14.98 -16.82 9.53
CA GLU A 192 -14.89 -18.18 8.99
C GLU A 192 -13.44 -18.69 8.90
N LEU A 193 -12.44 -17.79 8.94
CA LEU A 193 -11.02 -18.16 8.83
C LEU A 193 -10.61 -19.20 9.90
N ALA A 194 -9.81 -20.17 9.52
CA ALA A 194 -9.34 -21.22 10.42
C ALA A 194 -7.95 -21.65 10.00
N VAL A 195 -7.25 -22.36 10.87
CA VAL A 195 -5.91 -22.87 10.55
C VAL A 195 -5.93 -24.22 9.85
N GLY A 196 -5.05 -24.36 8.87
CA GLY A 196 -4.62 -25.61 8.26
C GLY A 196 -3.16 -25.91 8.58
N TYR A 197 -2.41 -26.30 7.55
CA TYR A 197 -0.98 -26.62 7.59
C TYR A 197 -0.27 -25.85 6.45
N GLY A 198 1.05 -26.02 6.33
CA GLY A 198 1.87 -25.42 5.27
C GLY A 198 3.16 -26.22 5.05
N ALA A 199 3.08 -27.55 5.22
CA ALA A 199 4.10 -28.60 5.10
C ALA A 199 5.51 -28.39 5.72
N ASP A 200 6.14 -27.25 5.47
CA ASP A 200 7.41 -26.81 6.01
C ASP A 200 7.32 -25.45 6.74
N GLY A 201 8.22 -24.52 6.45
CA GLY A 201 8.42 -23.32 7.23
C GLY A 201 8.04 -22.04 6.50
N PRO A 202 8.52 -21.80 5.27
CA PRO A 202 8.03 -20.71 4.44
C PRO A 202 6.59 -20.96 3.96
N GLU A 203 5.89 -19.91 3.56
CA GLU A 203 4.50 -19.97 3.05
C GLU A 203 4.39 -19.20 1.73
N ASN A 204 3.26 -19.21 1.01
CA ASN A 204 3.18 -18.63 -0.34
C ASN A 204 2.71 -17.16 -0.39
N ALA A 205 3.34 -16.28 0.38
CA ALA A 205 2.96 -14.87 0.46
C ALA A 205 3.04 -14.13 -0.90
N TYR A 206 4.05 -14.39 -1.73
CA TYR A 206 4.15 -13.76 -3.06
C TYR A 206 3.05 -14.24 -4.01
N GLY A 207 2.66 -15.52 -3.92
CA GLY A 207 1.47 -16.04 -4.57
C GLY A 207 0.22 -15.30 -4.13
N ALA A 208 0.05 -15.06 -2.82
CA ALA A 208 -1.09 -14.34 -2.26
C ALA A 208 -1.20 -12.90 -2.77
N ILE A 209 -0.09 -12.15 -2.78
CA ILE A 209 -0.05 -10.78 -3.32
C ILE A 209 -0.42 -10.77 -4.80
N MET A 210 0.20 -11.64 -5.61
CA MET A 210 -0.05 -11.69 -7.06
C MET A 210 -1.45 -12.19 -7.39
N PHE A 211 -1.99 -13.13 -6.61
CA PHE A 211 -3.36 -13.59 -6.74
C PHE A 211 -4.34 -12.45 -6.50
N ALA A 212 -4.18 -11.74 -5.37
CA ALA A 212 -5.02 -10.59 -5.06
C ALA A 212 -4.89 -9.49 -6.12
N TRP A 213 -3.67 -9.13 -6.52
CA TRP A 213 -3.44 -8.12 -7.55
C TRP A 213 -4.21 -8.41 -8.85
N ASN A 214 -4.20 -9.67 -9.30
CA ASN A 214 -4.81 -10.07 -10.56
C ASN A 214 -6.31 -10.36 -10.49
N ASN A 215 -6.85 -10.71 -9.31
CA ASN A 215 -8.24 -11.18 -9.18
C ASN A 215 -9.16 -10.21 -8.44
N MET A 216 -8.63 -9.18 -7.78
CA MET A 216 -9.44 -8.16 -7.11
C MET A 216 -10.00 -7.16 -8.11
N ALA A 217 -11.26 -6.77 -7.91
CA ALA A 217 -11.98 -5.82 -8.76
C ALA A 217 -11.63 -4.36 -8.43
N TRP A 218 -10.33 -4.01 -8.46
CA TRP A 218 -9.82 -2.71 -8.02
C TRP A 218 -10.60 -1.54 -8.62
N ARG A 219 -11.06 -0.63 -7.76
CA ARG A 219 -11.82 0.54 -8.18
C ARG A 219 -10.90 1.58 -8.84
N PRO A 220 -11.35 2.27 -9.90
CA PRO A 220 -10.59 3.38 -10.46
C PRO A 220 -10.40 4.50 -9.43
N GLY A 221 -9.16 4.95 -9.27
CA GLY A 221 -8.83 6.06 -8.39
C GLY A 221 -8.94 5.74 -6.90
N SER A 222 -9.15 4.49 -6.48
CA SER A 222 -9.00 4.10 -5.07
C SER A 222 -7.53 3.97 -4.70
N GLN A 223 -7.22 4.18 -3.42
CA GLN A 223 -6.00 3.64 -2.84
C GLN A 223 -6.06 2.12 -2.91
N ARG A 224 -4.96 1.48 -3.30
CA ARG A 224 -4.84 0.02 -3.26
C ARG A 224 -3.89 -0.35 -2.14
N ILE A 225 -4.38 -1.13 -1.19
CA ILE A 225 -3.67 -1.43 0.04
C ILE A 225 -3.71 -2.94 0.24
N PHE A 226 -2.54 -3.53 0.46
CA PHE A 226 -2.40 -4.89 0.96
C PHE A 226 -2.08 -4.82 2.45
N ILE A 227 -2.70 -5.66 3.25
CA ILE A 227 -2.35 -5.88 4.65
C ILE A 227 -2.09 -7.37 4.80
N MET A 228 -0.83 -7.74 4.97
CA MET A 228 -0.44 -9.13 5.14
C MET A 228 -0.25 -9.48 6.61
N LEU A 229 -0.72 -10.65 7.00
CA LEU A 229 -0.55 -11.22 8.33
C LEU A 229 0.12 -12.57 8.19
N THR A 230 1.29 -12.74 8.80
CA THR A 230 2.09 -13.99 8.71
C THR A 230 3.16 -14.03 9.80
N ASP A 231 3.63 -15.23 10.11
CA ASP A 231 4.79 -15.48 10.95
C ASP A 231 5.97 -16.11 10.18
N ALA A 232 5.83 -16.27 8.85
CA ALA A 232 6.79 -16.93 7.97
C ALA A 232 7.25 -16.07 6.80
N PHE A 233 8.46 -16.35 6.29
CA PHE A 233 8.91 -15.84 5.00
C PHE A 233 8.14 -16.49 3.85
N SER A 234 8.19 -15.86 2.67
CA SER A 234 7.61 -16.40 1.45
C SER A 234 8.50 -17.46 0.80
N HIS A 235 7.90 -18.57 0.36
CA HIS A 235 8.37 -19.34 -0.79
C HIS A 235 8.50 -18.44 -2.02
N TYR A 236 9.45 -18.77 -2.92
CA TYR A 236 9.66 -18.03 -4.17
C TYR A 236 10.25 -18.91 -5.27
N THR A 237 10.05 -18.52 -6.53
CA THR A 237 10.57 -19.30 -7.66
C THR A 237 12.08 -19.52 -7.56
N GLY A 238 12.49 -20.78 -7.48
CA GLY A 238 13.90 -21.17 -7.37
C GLY A 238 14.49 -21.11 -5.96
N ASP A 239 13.64 -21.06 -4.92
CA ASP A 239 14.04 -21.26 -3.52
C ASP A 239 14.68 -22.62 -3.23
N GLN A 240 14.48 -23.60 -4.12
CA GLN A 240 15.19 -24.88 -4.16
C GLN A 240 16.03 -25.06 -5.44
N PRO A 241 17.28 -25.57 -5.31
CA PRO A 241 17.96 -25.90 -4.06
C PRO A 241 18.35 -24.64 -3.28
N VAL A 242 18.31 -24.71 -1.95
CA VAL A 242 18.68 -23.59 -1.06
C VAL A 242 20.09 -23.07 -1.35
N THR A 243 20.19 -21.86 -1.90
CA THR A 243 21.47 -21.16 -2.11
C THR A 243 21.73 -20.04 -1.11
N ILE A 244 20.68 -19.55 -0.47
CA ILE A 244 20.73 -18.49 0.55
C ILE A 244 20.23 -19.10 1.86
N PRO A 245 20.93 -18.93 3.00
CA PRO A 245 20.51 -19.54 4.26
C PRO A 245 19.12 -19.07 4.69
N TRP A 246 18.23 -20.02 4.98
CA TRP A 246 16.91 -19.77 5.56
C TRP A 246 16.93 -19.85 7.08
N PRO A 247 16.08 -19.06 7.78
CA PRO A 247 15.80 -19.29 9.20
C PRO A 247 15.23 -20.69 9.47
N SER A 248 14.31 -21.15 8.61
CA SER A 248 13.88 -22.54 8.51
C SER A 248 13.76 -22.94 7.03
N PRO A 249 14.43 -24.02 6.59
CA PRO A 249 14.56 -24.33 5.17
C PRO A 249 13.26 -24.89 4.57
N PRO A 250 12.95 -24.54 3.31
CA PRO A 250 11.83 -25.14 2.61
C PRO A 250 12.12 -26.59 2.19
N THR A 251 11.06 -27.33 1.95
CA THR A 251 11.00 -28.70 1.40
C THR A 251 10.25 -28.75 0.07
N ASN A 252 9.51 -27.69 -0.30
CA ASN A 252 8.72 -27.49 -1.52
C ASN A 252 7.88 -28.72 -1.88
N ASP A 253 6.70 -28.81 -1.28
CA ASP A 253 5.64 -29.70 -1.71
C ASP A 253 4.83 -29.14 -2.91
N PHE A 254 5.04 -27.86 -3.25
CA PHE A 254 4.52 -27.17 -4.44
C PHE A 254 5.59 -26.36 -5.18
N GLU A 255 5.25 -25.84 -6.37
CA GLU A 255 6.13 -25.02 -7.20
C GLU A 255 5.75 -23.52 -7.12
N PRO A 256 6.50 -22.70 -6.35
CA PRO A 256 6.23 -21.27 -6.24
C PRO A 256 6.51 -20.52 -7.55
N LYS A 257 5.59 -19.63 -7.92
CA LYS A 257 5.54 -19.00 -9.25
C LYS A 257 6.10 -17.59 -9.34
N TYR A 258 6.34 -16.94 -8.20
CA TYR A 258 6.71 -15.53 -8.15
C TYR A 258 7.92 -15.32 -7.25
N THR A 259 8.69 -14.31 -7.58
CA THR A 259 9.77 -13.76 -6.76
C THR A 259 9.35 -12.43 -6.14
N LYS A 260 10.09 -11.97 -5.12
CA LYS A 260 9.95 -10.61 -4.58
C LYS A 260 10.02 -9.53 -5.67
N THR A 261 10.90 -9.72 -6.65
CA THR A 261 11.05 -8.79 -7.78
C THR A 261 9.83 -8.77 -8.69
N ASP A 262 9.19 -9.92 -8.93
CA ASP A 262 7.94 -9.98 -9.71
C ASP A 262 6.82 -9.22 -9.01
N VAL A 263 6.70 -9.40 -7.69
CA VAL A 263 5.73 -8.67 -6.86
C VAL A 263 5.98 -7.17 -6.92
N LEU A 264 7.21 -6.73 -6.64
CA LEU A 264 7.58 -5.30 -6.71
C LEU A 264 7.30 -4.74 -8.10
N SER A 265 7.63 -5.46 -9.17
CA SER A 265 7.34 -5.02 -10.54
C SER A 265 5.84 -4.85 -10.82
N ALA A 266 4.99 -5.63 -10.16
CA ALA A 266 3.54 -5.57 -10.32
C ALA A 266 2.89 -4.45 -9.52
N ILE A 267 3.32 -4.24 -8.26
CA ILE A 267 2.57 -3.37 -7.32
C ILE A 267 3.30 -2.06 -6.97
N LEU A 268 4.60 -1.96 -7.21
CA LEU A 268 5.37 -0.77 -6.84
C LEU A 268 4.86 0.45 -7.59
N GLY A 269 4.42 1.42 -6.79
CA GLY A 269 3.80 2.66 -7.27
C GLY A 269 2.35 2.53 -7.69
N TYR A 270 1.72 1.37 -7.52
CA TYR A 270 0.28 1.19 -7.72
C TYR A 270 -0.48 0.83 -6.45
N ALA A 271 0.20 0.24 -5.47
CA ALA A 271 -0.37 -0.16 -4.20
C ALA A 271 0.63 0.04 -3.05
N THR A 272 0.10 0.22 -1.84
CA THR A 272 0.86 0.17 -0.59
C THR A 272 0.76 -1.24 -0.02
N PHE A 273 1.87 -1.80 0.45
CA PHE A 273 1.89 -3.09 1.13
C PHE A 273 2.28 -2.91 2.59
N HIS A 274 1.37 -3.22 3.51
CA HIS A 274 1.67 -3.32 4.94
C HIS A 274 1.85 -4.78 5.32
N ILE A 275 2.73 -5.03 6.28
CA ILE A 275 2.93 -6.34 6.88
C ILE A 275 2.79 -6.26 8.39
N ILE A 276 2.08 -7.25 8.92
CA ILE A 276 1.94 -7.54 10.33
C ILE A 276 2.64 -8.87 10.54
N ALA A 277 3.89 -8.77 10.97
CA ALA A 277 4.82 -9.86 11.12
C ALA A 277 4.79 -10.40 12.55
N SER A 278 4.34 -11.64 12.74
CA SER A 278 4.45 -12.32 14.04
C SER A 278 5.90 -12.60 14.36
N THR A 279 6.39 -12.05 15.47
CA THR A 279 7.78 -12.22 15.88
C THR A 279 8.07 -13.67 16.23
N GLY A 280 9.23 -14.18 15.85
CA GLY A 280 9.54 -15.58 15.99
C GLY A 280 10.76 -15.99 15.19
N THR A 281 10.67 -17.14 14.53
CA THR A 281 11.76 -17.73 13.75
C THR A 281 12.20 -16.83 12.60
N TYR A 282 11.26 -16.21 11.89
CA TYR A 282 11.52 -15.42 10.69
C TYR A 282 11.63 -13.92 10.93
N TYR A 283 10.97 -13.42 11.98
CA TYR A 283 10.80 -11.99 12.20
C TYR A 283 11.27 -11.58 13.59
N SER A 284 12.14 -10.59 13.67
CA SER A 284 12.57 -9.94 14.90
C SER A 284 12.47 -8.42 14.79
N ILE A 285 12.07 -7.78 15.89
CA ILE A 285 11.93 -6.31 15.97
C ILE A 285 13.27 -5.60 15.71
N GLY A 286 14.38 -6.27 16.00
CA GLY A 286 15.72 -5.72 15.78
C GLY A 286 16.26 -5.87 14.36
N ASP A 287 15.52 -6.51 13.46
CA ASP A 287 15.97 -6.73 12.09
C ASP A 287 16.02 -5.41 11.31
N THR A 288 17.11 -5.23 10.56
CA THR A 288 17.33 -4.07 9.68
C THR A 288 17.71 -4.46 8.25
N ASP A 289 17.80 -5.76 7.98
CA ASP A 289 18.13 -6.32 6.67
C ASP A 289 17.00 -7.25 6.23
N PHE A 290 16.25 -6.84 5.20
CA PHE A 290 15.15 -7.59 4.61
C PHE A 290 15.50 -8.11 3.21
N THR A 291 16.80 -8.18 2.87
CA THR A 291 17.25 -8.51 1.51
C THR A 291 17.05 -9.97 1.15
N HIS A 292 16.82 -10.86 2.14
CA HIS A 292 16.53 -12.27 1.88
C HIS A 292 15.39 -12.39 0.85
N PRO A 293 15.51 -13.20 -0.22
CA PRO A 293 14.53 -13.16 -1.31
C PRO A 293 13.12 -13.62 -0.94
N GLY A 294 12.99 -14.35 0.18
CA GLY A 294 11.71 -14.72 0.77
C GLY A 294 11.20 -13.74 1.84
N ASP A 295 11.97 -12.75 2.28
CA ASP A 295 11.49 -11.79 3.27
C ASP A 295 10.58 -10.74 2.59
N PRO A 296 9.28 -10.69 2.92
CA PRO A 296 8.36 -9.75 2.32
C PRO A 296 8.43 -8.33 2.90
N ARG A 297 9.13 -8.10 4.02
CA ARG A 297 9.19 -6.77 4.67
C ARG A 297 9.78 -5.69 3.77
N GLU A 298 10.72 -6.06 2.91
CA GLU A 298 11.30 -5.13 1.93
C GLU A 298 10.25 -4.58 0.95
N ILE A 299 9.18 -5.34 0.66
CA ILE A 299 8.06 -4.85 -0.16
C ILE A 299 7.33 -3.71 0.56
N ALA A 300 7.18 -3.80 1.87
CA ALA A 300 6.57 -2.73 2.66
C ALA A 300 7.43 -1.46 2.58
N ASP A 301 8.74 -1.60 2.76
CA ASP A 301 9.67 -0.47 2.66
C ASP A 301 9.60 0.23 1.29
N PHE A 302 9.62 -0.55 0.20
CA PHE A 302 9.58 0.02 -1.16
C PHE A 302 8.24 0.65 -1.52
N THR A 303 7.14 0.12 -1.00
CA THR A 303 5.80 0.65 -1.27
C THR A 303 5.35 1.74 -0.29
N GLY A 304 6.23 2.13 0.65
CA GLY A 304 5.93 3.12 1.69
C GLY A 304 4.93 2.61 2.73
N GLY A 305 4.79 1.29 2.87
CA GLY A 305 3.93 0.67 3.85
C GLY A 305 4.56 0.56 5.24
N LEU A 306 3.79 -0.05 6.14
CA LEU A 306 4.16 -0.21 7.55
C LEU A 306 4.65 -1.65 7.77
N ILE A 307 5.76 -1.80 8.50
CA ILE A 307 6.20 -3.06 9.08
C ILE A 307 5.82 -3.04 10.55
N ILE A 308 4.87 -3.89 10.92
CA ILE A 308 4.30 -3.96 12.25
C ILE A 308 4.67 -5.31 12.84
N TYR A 309 5.28 -5.31 14.01
CA TYR A 309 5.64 -6.53 14.72
C TYR A 309 4.60 -6.86 15.77
N GLN A 310 4.14 -8.10 15.79
CA GLN A 310 3.22 -8.60 16.81
C GLN A 310 3.87 -9.71 17.64
N ASN A 311 3.43 -9.84 18.88
CA ASN A 311 3.83 -10.94 19.74
C ASN A 311 3.03 -12.20 19.35
N PRO A 312 3.66 -13.35 19.08
CA PRO A 312 2.96 -14.56 18.66
C PRO A 312 2.04 -15.15 19.73
N SER A 313 2.22 -14.74 20.99
CA SER A 313 1.32 -15.11 22.11
C SER A 313 0.27 -14.05 22.43
N GLY A 314 0.23 -12.96 21.66
CA GLY A 314 -0.72 -11.86 21.83
C GLY A 314 -1.82 -11.89 20.78
N GLU A 315 -2.96 -11.28 21.11
CA GLU A 315 -4.02 -11.02 20.13
C GLU A 315 -3.63 -9.78 19.31
N PRO A 316 -3.54 -9.88 17.97
CA PRO A 316 -3.22 -8.72 17.14
C PRO A 316 -4.29 -7.62 17.25
N ASP A 317 -3.86 -6.38 17.41
CA ASP A 317 -4.74 -5.19 17.45
C ASP A 317 -4.43 -4.24 16.29
N LEU A 318 -5.11 -4.46 15.16
CA LEU A 318 -5.15 -3.62 13.97
C LEU A 318 -5.59 -2.18 14.22
N SER A 319 -6.39 -1.91 15.27
CA SER A 319 -6.80 -0.54 15.59
C SER A 319 -5.65 0.28 16.18
N GLY A 320 -4.75 -0.38 16.91
CA GLY A 320 -3.61 0.23 17.60
C GLY A 320 -2.32 0.35 16.78
N ILE A 321 -2.23 -0.31 15.63
CA ILE A 321 -0.97 -0.38 14.84
C ILE A 321 -0.82 0.72 13.77
N GLY A 322 -1.71 1.72 13.79
CA GLY A 322 -1.53 2.95 13.00
C GLY A 322 -1.94 2.87 11.52
N ILE A 323 -2.53 1.77 11.05
CA ILE A 323 -2.99 1.65 9.64
C ILE A 323 -4.15 2.61 9.35
N THR A 324 -5.10 2.76 10.28
CA THR A 324 -6.20 3.73 10.14
C THR A 324 -5.67 5.14 10.00
N GLU A 325 -4.69 5.49 10.85
CA GLU A 325 -4.02 6.79 10.79
C GLU A 325 -3.25 6.96 9.48
N TYR A 326 -2.53 5.94 9.02
CA TYR A 326 -1.85 5.94 7.72
C TYR A 326 -2.81 6.28 6.57
N ILE A 327 -4.00 5.67 6.58
CA ILE A 327 -5.02 5.91 5.54
C ILE A 327 -5.57 7.34 5.65
N LEU A 328 -5.91 7.79 6.86
CA LEU A 328 -6.55 9.10 7.10
C LEU A 328 -5.61 10.30 6.98
N SER A 329 -4.33 10.08 7.25
CA SER A 329 -3.31 11.11 7.43
C SER A 329 -2.23 11.00 6.37
N SER A 330 -2.58 10.53 5.18
CA SER A 330 -1.70 10.52 4.03
C SER A 330 -1.85 11.81 3.20
N TRP A 331 -0.71 12.30 2.73
CA TRP A 331 -0.62 13.46 1.85
C TRP A 331 -0.23 13.04 0.45
N LEU A 332 -0.83 13.71 -0.53
CA LEU A 332 -0.46 13.63 -1.93
C LEU A 332 0.40 14.85 -2.27
N VAL A 333 1.60 14.60 -2.78
CA VAL A 333 2.53 15.63 -3.25
C VAL A 333 2.61 15.52 -4.76
N PHE A 334 2.24 16.59 -5.48
CA PHE A 334 2.30 16.65 -6.93
C PHE A 334 3.38 17.63 -7.36
N PHE A 335 4.35 17.19 -8.15
CA PHE A 335 5.40 18.05 -8.73
C PHE A 335 5.63 17.71 -10.20
N GLU A 336 6.37 18.53 -10.93
CA GLU A 336 6.69 18.27 -12.34
C GLU A 336 8.13 17.77 -12.47
N THR A 337 8.32 16.60 -13.08
CA THR A 337 9.65 16.12 -13.46
C THR A 337 10.04 16.57 -14.87
N LYS A 338 11.34 16.45 -15.20
CA LYS A 338 11.85 16.63 -16.56
C LYS A 338 11.97 15.32 -17.34
N SER A 339 11.91 14.16 -16.68
CA SER A 339 12.05 12.85 -17.32
C SER A 339 11.25 11.81 -16.54
N TYR A 340 10.50 10.96 -17.24
CA TYR A 340 9.91 9.75 -16.66
C TYR A 340 10.82 8.53 -16.84
N ASP A 341 11.72 8.60 -17.82
CA ASP A 341 12.52 7.46 -18.27
C ASP A 341 13.83 7.31 -17.49
N ASP A 342 14.34 8.41 -16.93
CA ASP A 342 15.58 8.41 -16.17
C ASP A 342 15.32 8.11 -14.68
N PRO A 343 16.23 7.41 -14.00
CA PRO A 343 16.16 7.27 -12.55
C PRO A 343 16.54 8.59 -11.87
N HIS A 344 15.75 8.99 -10.88
CA HIS A 344 15.89 10.24 -10.13
C HIS A 344 16.18 10.00 -8.65
N ASN A 345 16.86 10.94 -8.00
CA ASN A 345 16.94 11.00 -6.55
C ASN A 345 15.94 12.03 -6.03
N LEU A 346 15.08 11.61 -5.10
CA LEU A 346 14.12 12.49 -4.43
C LEU A 346 14.52 12.69 -2.97
N ASP A 347 14.62 13.96 -2.56
CA ASP A 347 14.89 14.34 -1.19
C ASP A 347 13.72 15.17 -0.66
N LEU A 348 13.06 14.67 0.38
CA LEU A 348 11.99 15.34 1.10
C LEU A 348 12.49 15.77 2.47
N TYR A 349 12.25 17.04 2.81
CA TYR A 349 12.57 17.60 4.13
C TYR A 349 11.31 18.19 4.73
N ILE A 350 10.95 17.74 5.93
CA ILE A 350 9.73 18.14 6.62
C ILE A 350 10.09 18.83 7.92
N GLU A 351 9.40 19.93 8.21
CA GLU A 351 9.38 20.56 9.53
C GLU A 351 7.92 20.73 9.97
N LEU A 352 7.53 20.05 11.04
CA LEU A 352 6.20 20.13 11.61
C LEU A 352 5.97 21.50 12.28
N PRO A 353 4.70 21.89 12.54
CA PRO A 353 4.38 23.13 13.24
C PRO A 353 5.01 23.27 14.63
N ASP A 354 5.38 22.15 15.27
CA ASP A 354 6.08 22.11 16.55
C ASP A 354 7.61 22.12 16.43
N THR A 355 8.13 22.38 15.22
CA THR A 355 9.57 22.41 14.83
C THR A 355 10.26 21.06 14.76
N THR A 356 9.55 19.95 14.94
CA THR A 356 10.13 18.61 14.75
C THR A 356 10.47 18.39 13.28
N GLN A 357 11.67 17.88 13.01
CA GLN A 357 12.20 17.72 11.66
C GLN A 357 12.37 16.26 11.26
N GLY A 358 12.13 15.98 9.99
CA GLY A 358 12.46 14.70 9.37
C GLY A 358 12.91 14.86 7.93
N GLN A 359 13.55 13.82 7.40
CA GLN A 359 13.94 13.77 6.00
C GLN A 359 13.76 12.37 5.43
N LYS A 360 13.48 12.28 4.13
CA LYS A 360 13.43 11.03 3.37
C LYS A 360 14.18 11.18 2.07
N HIS A 361 15.08 10.22 1.83
CA HIS A 361 15.82 10.09 0.58
C HIS A 361 15.34 8.86 -0.17
N LEU A 362 14.90 9.04 -1.40
CA LEU A 362 14.60 7.96 -2.34
C LEU A 362 15.64 8.01 -3.45
N VAL A 363 16.36 6.90 -3.67
CA VAL A 363 17.48 6.85 -4.61
C VAL A 363 17.08 6.05 -5.84
N GLY A 364 17.34 6.61 -7.02
CA GLY A 364 17.11 5.94 -8.30
C GLY A 364 15.66 5.56 -8.57
N VAL A 365 14.70 6.39 -8.14
CA VAL A 365 13.28 6.18 -8.41
C VAL A 365 12.98 6.40 -9.89
N THR A 366 12.09 5.58 -10.43
CA THR A 366 11.52 5.80 -11.77
C THR A 366 10.00 5.92 -11.64
N TYR A 367 9.43 6.82 -12.44
CA TYR A 367 8.04 7.23 -12.38
C TYR A 367 7.10 6.34 -13.19
#